data_AF-A0A2D4KYB9-F1
#
_entry.id   AF-A0A2D4KYB9-F1
#
_cell.length_a   1.000
_cell.length_b   1.000
_cell.length_c   1.000
_cell.angle_alpha   90.00
_cell.angle_beta   90.00
_cell.angle_gamma   90.00
#
_symmetry.space_group_name_H-M   'P 1'
#
loop_
_entity.id
_entity.type
_entity.pdbx_description
1 polymer ?
#
loop_
_entity_poly.entity_id
_entity_poly.type
_entity_poly.pdbx_seq_one_letter_code
_entity_poly.pdbx_strand_id
1 'polypeptide(L)'
;YDECKRRYNIKLWKTFTDCFNCLPIAAIVDEKIFCCHGGLSPDLQSMEQIRRIMRPTDVPDQGLLCDLLWSDPDKDVLGWGENDRGVSFTFGAEVVAKFLHKHDLDLICRAHQVVEDGYEFFAKRQLVTLFSAPNYCGEFDNAGAMMSVDETLMCSFQILKPAEKKKPNASRPVTPPRGRTT
;
A
#
# COMPACT_ATOMS: atom_id res chain seq x y z
N TYR A 1 0.47 -16.67 6.42
CA TYR A 1 0.33 -17.89 7.26
C TYR A 1 1.15 -19.05 6.71
N ASP A 2 0.87 -19.53 5.49
CA ASP A 2 1.48 -20.77 4.96
C ASP A 2 3.01 -20.75 4.88
N GLU A 3 3.62 -19.59 4.59
CA GLU A 3 5.08 -19.49 4.60
C GLU A 3 5.67 -19.78 5.99
N CYS A 4 5.10 -19.21 7.05
CA CYS A 4 5.53 -19.47 8.43
C CYS A 4 5.31 -20.93 8.80
N LYS A 5 4.15 -21.50 8.43
CA LYS A 5 3.84 -22.92 8.68
C LYS A 5 4.82 -23.85 7.97
N ARG A 6 5.18 -23.53 6.71
CA ARG A 6 6.08 -24.34 5.88
C ARG A 6 7.54 -24.24 6.30
N ARG A 7 8.02 -23.05 6.69
CA ARG A 7 9.44 -22.81 6.99
C ARG A 7 9.78 -22.93 8.48
N TYR A 8 8.80 -22.75 9.36
CA TYR A 8 8.96 -22.75 10.81
C TYR A 8 7.78 -23.48 11.48
N ASN A 9 6.86 -22.76 12.11
CA ASN A 9 5.67 -23.32 12.76
C ASN A 9 4.57 -22.26 12.92
N ILE A 10 3.40 -22.70 13.37
CA ILE A 10 2.23 -21.84 13.61
C ILE A 10 2.47 -20.86 14.76
N LYS A 11 3.29 -21.22 15.77
CA LYS A 11 3.60 -20.33 16.90
C LYS A 11 4.33 -19.07 16.43
N LEU A 12 5.24 -19.19 15.47
CA LEU A 12 5.92 -18.03 14.88
C LEU A 12 4.94 -17.10 14.16
N TRP A 13 3.99 -17.65 13.40
CA TRP A 13 2.94 -16.83 12.77
C TRP A 13 2.13 -16.06 13.81
N LYS A 14 1.72 -16.70 14.91
CA LYS A 14 1.01 -16.00 16.01
C LYS A 14 1.85 -14.87 16.60
N THR A 15 3.16 -15.08 16.74
CA THR A 15 4.08 -14.03 17.23
C THR A 15 4.15 -12.85 16.25
N PHE A 16 4.13 -13.09 14.93
CA PHE A 16 4.00 -12.02 13.94
C PHE A 16 2.66 -11.31 14.02
N THR A 17 1.56 -12.04 14.21
CA THR A 17 0.23 -11.42 14.41
C THR A 17 0.21 -10.53 15.65
N ASP A 18 0.76 -10.97 16.78
CA ASP A 18 0.87 -10.15 17.99
C ASP A 18 1.68 -8.87 17.73
N CYS A 19 2.75 -8.96 16.93
CA CYS A 19 3.53 -7.82 16.48
C CYS A 19 2.74 -6.87 15.56
N PHE A 20 2.02 -7.41 14.57
CA PHE A 20 1.20 -6.62 13.64
C PHE A 20 0.09 -5.86 14.35
N ASN A 21 -0.55 -6.48 15.34
CA ASN A 21 -1.58 -5.85 16.17
C ASN A 21 -1.06 -4.65 16.98
N CYS A 22 0.26 -4.46 17.06
CA CYS A 22 0.91 -3.34 17.73
C CYS A 22 1.43 -2.26 16.76
N LEU A 23 1.28 -2.41 15.44
CA LEU A 23 1.76 -1.43 14.48
C LEU A 23 1.01 -0.09 14.60
N PRO A 24 1.66 1.05 14.36
CA PRO A 24 0.97 2.33 14.20
C PRO A 24 0.11 2.33 12.93
N ILE A 25 -0.98 3.08 12.95
CA ILE A 25 -2.00 3.07 11.87
C ILE A 25 -1.78 4.20 10.85
N ALA A 26 -1.29 5.35 11.31
CA ALA A 26 -1.04 6.51 10.48
C ALA A 26 0.16 7.30 11.01
N ALA A 27 0.72 8.15 10.17
CA ALA A 27 1.76 9.11 10.50
C ALA A 27 1.44 10.48 9.92
N ILE A 28 1.99 11.53 10.51
CA ILE A 28 1.99 12.88 9.92
C ILE A 28 3.43 13.33 9.83
N VAL A 29 3.88 13.70 8.63
CA VAL A 29 5.22 14.23 8.37
C VAL A 29 5.15 15.75 8.32
N ASP A 30 5.94 16.38 9.20
CA ASP A 30 6.11 17.84 9.31
C ASP A 30 4.78 18.61 9.31
N GLU A 31 3.77 18.05 10.00
CA GLU A 31 2.41 18.61 10.11
C GLU A 31 1.66 18.82 8.78
N LYS A 32 2.20 18.35 7.65
CA LYS A 32 1.67 18.62 6.30
C LYS A 32 1.32 17.40 5.48
N ILE A 33 1.96 16.26 5.70
CA ILE A 33 1.69 15.02 4.94
C ILE A 33 1.07 13.97 5.83
N PHE A 34 -0.20 13.63 5.60
CA PHE A 34 -0.87 12.52 6.27
C PHE A 34 -0.59 11.20 5.54
N CYS A 35 -0.05 10.22 6.27
CA CYS A 35 0.34 8.92 5.74
C CYS A 35 -0.50 7.80 6.36
N CYS A 36 -1.08 6.94 5.53
CA CYS A 36 -1.76 5.71 5.94
C CYS A 36 -1.63 4.65 4.83
N HIS A 37 -2.05 3.40 5.08
CA HIS A 37 -1.99 2.36 4.06
C HIS A 37 -3.13 2.49 3.04
N GLY A 38 -4.37 2.48 3.56
CA GLY A 38 -5.62 2.59 2.83
C GLY A 38 -5.89 4.05 2.47
N GLY A 39 -6.80 4.70 3.18
CA GLY A 39 -7.15 6.08 2.85
C GLY A 39 -7.97 6.73 3.95
N LEU A 40 -8.96 7.51 3.57
CA LEU A 40 -9.80 8.24 4.50
C LEU A 40 -10.97 7.38 4.98
N SER A 41 -11.55 7.76 6.12
CA SER A 41 -12.78 7.16 6.65
C SER A 41 -13.89 8.21 6.78
N PRO A 42 -15.16 7.88 6.51
CA PRO A 42 -16.28 8.75 6.85
C PRO A 42 -16.37 9.00 8.38
N ASP A 43 -15.84 8.07 9.18
CA ASP A 43 -15.79 8.17 10.63
C ASP A 43 -14.64 9.05 11.14
N LEU A 44 -13.67 9.42 10.27
CA LEU A 44 -12.53 10.24 10.65
C LEU A 44 -12.88 11.72 10.68
N GLN A 45 -13.16 12.22 11.87
CA GLN A 45 -13.47 13.62 12.14
C GLN A 45 -12.35 14.38 12.85
N SER A 46 -11.52 13.67 13.62
CA SER A 46 -10.37 14.21 14.35
C SER A 46 -9.24 13.19 14.40
N MET A 47 -8.00 13.66 14.30
CA MET A 47 -6.80 12.82 14.49
C MET A 47 -6.76 12.16 15.87
N GLU A 48 -7.47 12.73 16.84
CA GLU A 48 -7.58 12.16 18.18
C GLU A 48 -8.35 10.84 18.21
N GLN A 49 -9.21 10.57 17.21
CA GLN A 49 -9.84 9.27 17.06
C GLN A 49 -8.82 8.18 16.70
N ILE A 50 -7.82 8.51 15.87
CA ILE A 50 -6.74 7.57 15.51
C ILE A 50 -5.84 7.32 16.74
N ARG A 51 -5.47 8.38 17.47
CA ARG A 51 -4.59 8.26 18.67
C ARG A 51 -5.21 7.45 19.80
N ARG A 52 -6.55 7.44 19.90
CA ARG A 52 -7.30 6.66 20.91
C ARG A 52 -7.46 5.18 20.57
N ILE A 53 -7.05 4.74 19.38
CA ILE A 53 -7.05 3.32 19.04
C ILE A 53 -6.02 2.61 19.94
N MET A 54 -6.54 1.83 20.88
CA MET A 54 -5.71 1.05 21.81
C MET A 54 -5.06 -0.11 21.08
N ARG A 55 -3.77 -0.32 21.34
CA ARG A 55 -3.00 -1.47 20.85
C ARG A 55 -2.64 -2.38 22.02
N PRO A 56 -2.59 -3.72 21.84
CA PRO A 56 -2.80 -4.44 20.58
C PRO A 56 -4.28 -4.48 20.16
N THR A 57 -4.55 -4.38 18.86
CA THR A 57 -5.90 -4.57 18.28
C THR A 57 -5.81 -5.34 16.98
N ASP A 58 -6.82 -6.16 16.71
CA ASP A 58 -7.03 -6.71 15.37
C ASP A 58 -7.71 -5.66 14.47
N VAL A 59 -7.69 -5.88 13.16
CA VAL A 59 -8.40 -5.03 12.20
C VAL A 59 -9.87 -5.45 12.17
N PRO A 60 -10.82 -4.56 12.48
CA PRO A 60 -12.25 -4.88 12.41
C PRO A 60 -12.71 -4.98 10.95
N ASP A 61 -13.86 -5.61 10.72
CA ASP A 61 -14.45 -5.75 9.38
C ASP A 61 -14.99 -4.41 8.82
N GLN A 62 -15.26 -3.43 9.69
CA GLN A 62 -15.79 -2.11 9.32
C GLN A 62 -15.35 -1.01 10.30
N GLY A 63 -15.55 0.25 9.90
CA GLY A 63 -15.29 1.46 10.70
C GLY A 63 -13.87 1.99 10.57
N LEU A 64 -13.54 3.02 11.35
CA LEU A 64 -12.31 3.83 11.21
C LEU A 64 -11.02 3.05 10.93
N LEU A 65 -10.70 2.02 11.75
CA LEU A 65 -9.46 1.25 11.57
C LEU A 65 -9.47 0.41 10.28
N CYS A 66 -10.61 -0.16 9.91
CA CYS A 66 -10.78 -0.84 8.64
C CYS A 66 -10.53 0.12 7.48
N ASP A 67 -11.19 1.28 7.51
CA ASP A 67 -11.14 2.26 6.42
C ASP A 67 -9.76 2.87 6.19
N LEU A 68 -9.01 3.16 7.26
CA LEU A 68 -7.63 3.63 7.19
C LEU A 68 -6.68 2.63 6.52
N LEU A 69 -7.07 1.35 6.44
CA LEU A 69 -6.29 0.27 5.83
C LEU A 69 -6.85 -0.20 4.48
N TRP A 70 -8.13 0.03 4.19
CA TRP A 70 -8.82 -0.60 3.04
C TRP A 70 -9.50 0.36 2.06
N SER A 71 -9.73 1.62 2.43
CA SER A 71 -10.40 2.56 1.52
C SER A 71 -9.50 2.98 0.34
N ASP A 72 -10.12 3.34 -0.79
CA ASP A 72 -9.43 3.72 -2.02
C ASP A 72 -9.95 5.05 -2.60
N PRO A 73 -9.08 5.89 -3.18
CA PRO A 73 -9.52 7.05 -3.95
C PRO A 73 -10.17 6.62 -5.27
N ASP A 74 -11.24 7.31 -5.67
CA ASP A 74 -11.91 7.10 -6.96
C ASP A 74 -12.26 8.45 -7.61
N LYS A 75 -11.92 8.62 -8.89
CA LYS A 75 -12.16 9.85 -9.66
C LYS A 75 -13.60 10.00 -10.12
N ASP A 76 -14.33 8.89 -10.23
CA ASP A 76 -15.69 8.83 -10.74
C ASP A 76 -16.72 8.92 -9.60
N VAL A 77 -16.27 8.92 -8.35
CA VAL A 77 -17.09 9.05 -7.14
C VAL A 77 -17.15 10.49 -6.63
N LEU A 78 -18.37 10.94 -6.31
CA LEU A 78 -18.62 12.17 -5.56
C LEU A 78 -18.92 11.81 -4.09
N GLY A 79 -18.10 12.31 -3.15
CA GLY A 79 -18.23 11.94 -1.76
C GLY A 79 -17.68 10.54 -1.48
N TRP A 80 -18.53 9.65 -0.96
CA TRP A 80 -18.21 8.26 -0.61
C TRP A 80 -18.96 7.30 -1.53
N GLY A 81 -18.30 6.22 -1.94
CA GLY A 81 -18.88 5.17 -2.79
C GLY A 81 -18.63 3.78 -2.23
N GLU A 82 -19.25 2.79 -2.85
CA GLU A 82 -18.95 1.38 -2.60
C GLU A 82 -17.53 1.05 -3.09
N ASN A 83 -16.90 0.07 -2.46
CA ASN A 83 -15.58 -0.41 -2.84
C ASN A 83 -15.69 -1.80 -3.46
N ASP A 84 -15.18 -1.96 -4.69
CA ASP A 84 -15.20 -3.22 -5.44
C ASP A 84 -14.47 -4.38 -4.72
N ARG A 85 -13.66 -4.07 -3.70
CA ARG A 85 -13.04 -5.07 -2.82
C ARG A 85 -14.03 -5.76 -1.87
N GLY A 86 -15.26 -5.23 -1.76
CA GLY A 86 -16.27 -5.71 -0.80
C GLY A 86 -15.96 -5.35 0.65
N VAL A 87 -15.04 -4.41 0.89
CA VAL A 87 -14.65 -3.92 2.21
C VAL A 87 -14.37 -2.43 2.16
N SER A 88 -14.78 -1.70 3.20
CA SER A 88 -14.64 -0.23 3.29
C SER A 88 -15.31 0.51 2.12
N PHE A 89 -14.80 1.70 1.78
CA PHE A 89 -15.40 2.66 0.85
C PHE A 89 -14.40 3.13 -0.20
N THR A 90 -14.93 3.68 -1.29
CA THR A 90 -14.20 4.59 -2.17
C THR A 90 -14.46 6.04 -1.77
N PHE A 91 -13.54 6.96 -2.06
CA PHE A 91 -13.71 8.38 -1.79
C PHE A 91 -13.23 9.29 -2.92
N GLY A 92 -14.02 10.34 -3.18
CA GLY A 92 -13.78 11.30 -4.25
C GLY A 92 -12.75 12.39 -3.92
N ALA A 93 -12.33 13.12 -4.96
CA ALA A 93 -11.38 14.23 -4.83
C ALA A 93 -11.86 15.35 -3.88
N GLU A 94 -13.18 15.56 -3.77
CA GLU A 94 -13.77 16.53 -2.84
C GLU A 94 -13.52 16.13 -1.37
N VAL A 95 -13.59 14.82 -1.05
CA VAL A 95 -13.34 14.31 0.30
C VAL A 95 -11.88 14.58 0.68
N VAL A 96 -10.95 14.33 -0.24
CA VAL A 96 -9.52 14.66 -0.07
C VAL A 96 -9.34 16.14 0.23
N ALA A 97 -9.90 17.03 -0.61
CA ALA A 97 -9.74 18.47 -0.45
C ALA A 97 -10.33 18.97 0.88
N LYS A 98 -11.52 18.49 1.26
CA LYS A 98 -12.16 18.85 2.54
C LYS A 98 -11.35 18.37 3.75
N PHE A 99 -10.83 17.15 3.70
CA PHE A 99 -10.01 16.58 4.77
C PHE A 99 -8.73 17.40 4.97
N LEU A 100 -8.00 17.66 3.89
CA LEU A 100 -6.77 18.43 3.94
C LEU A 100 -7.00 19.84 4.48
N HIS A 101 -8.01 20.54 3.96
CA HIS A 101 -8.37 21.88 4.43
C HIS A 101 -8.78 21.89 5.90
N LYS A 102 -9.58 20.91 6.36
CA LYS A 102 -10.04 20.81 7.74
C LYS A 102 -8.90 20.61 8.73
N HIS A 103 -7.84 19.91 8.31
CA HIS A 103 -6.73 19.52 9.17
C HIS A 103 -5.43 20.30 8.90
N ASP A 104 -5.48 21.33 8.06
CA ASP A 104 -4.33 22.14 7.63
C ASP A 104 -3.15 21.32 7.06
N LEU A 105 -3.49 20.32 6.25
CA LEU A 105 -2.55 19.43 5.57
C LEU A 105 -2.44 19.78 4.09
N ASP A 106 -1.33 19.39 3.47
CA ASP A 106 -1.06 19.64 2.05
C ASP A 106 -1.23 18.37 1.19
N LEU A 107 -0.93 17.20 1.75
CA LEU A 107 -0.86 15.94 1.00
C LEU A 107 -1.35 14.74 1.81
N ILE A 108 -2.06 13.84 1.13
CA ILE A 108 -2.27 12.45 1.59
C ILE A 108 -1.28 11.55 0.84
N CYS A 109 -0.45 10.80 1.57
CA CYS A 109 0.42 9.78 1.02
C CYS A 109 -0.09 8.40 1.44
N ARG A 110 -0.42 7.55 0.47
CA ARG A 110 -1.00 6.22 0.72
C ARG A 110 -0.43 5.13 -0.16
N ALA A 111 -0.83 3.87 0.04
CA ALA A 111 -0.32 2.72 -0.72
C ALA A 111 -1.44 1.85 -1.33
N HIS A 112 -1.53 0.56 -0.97
CA HIS A 112 -2.63 -0.40 -1.25
C HIS A 112 -2.99 -0.75 -2.72
N GLN A 113 -3.02 0.21 -3.64
CA GLN A 113 -3.32 0.00 -5.05
C GLN A 113 -2.04 -0.12 -5.88
N VAL A 114 -2.01 -1.10 -6.78
CA VAL A 114 -0.95 -1.22 -7.80
C VAL A 114 -1.15 -0.09 -8.81
N VAL A 115 -0.10 0.67 -9.09
CA VAL A 115 -0.09 1.76 -10.06
C VAL A 115 1.10 1.59 -11.01
N GLU A 116 0.92 1.98 -12.27
CA GLU A 116 1.83 1.63 -13.37
C GLU A 116 3.29 2.05 -13.11
N ASP A 117 3.51 3.31 -12.74
CA ASP A 117 4.86 3.85 -12.49
C ASP A 117 5.34 3.66 -11.03
N GLY A 118 4.59 2.90 -10.23
CA GLY A 118 4.85 2.75 -8.79
C GLY A 118 4.46 3.96 -7.96
N TYR A 119 4.08 5.09 -8.58
CA TYR A 119 3.38 6.19 -7.93
C TYR A 119 2.30 6.78 -8.85
N GLU A 120 1.24 7.31 -8.27
CA GLU A 120 0.18 8.01 -9.02
C GLU A 120 -0.42 9.13 -8.19
N PHE A 121 -0.61 10.30 -8.81
CA PHE A 121 -1.27 11.44 -8.18
C PHE A 121 -2.78 11.43 -8.43
N PHE A 122 -3.51 11.86 -7.41
CA PHE A 122 -4.96 12.05 -7.42
C PHE A 122 -5.33 13.45 -6.89
N ALA A 123 -6.57 13.88 -7.14
CA ALA A 123 -7.14 15.13 -6.61
C ALA A 123 -6.23 16.36 -6.77
N LYS A 124 -5.78 16.67 -8.00
CA LYS A 124 -4.85 17.79 -8.28
C LYS A 124 -3.55 17.71 -7.45
N ARG A 125 -3.00 16.51 -7.31
CA ARG A 125 -1.77 16.19 -6.56
C ARG A 125 -1.90 16.34 -5.04
N GLN A 126 -3.13 16.43 -4.52
CA GLN A 126 -3.40 16.45 -3.09
C GLN A 126 -3.38 15.06 -2.45
N LEU A 127 -3.38 14.00 -3.26
CA LEU A 127 -3.14 12.63 -2.81
C LEU A 127 -2.13 11.96 -3.74
N VAL A 128 -1.24 11.15 -3.17
CA VAL A 128 -0.34 10.27 -3.92
C VAL A 128 -0.47 8.83 -3.43
N THR A 129 -0.64 7.91 -4.37
CA THR A 129 -0.54 6.47 -4.16
C THR A 129 0.90 6.03 -4.44
N LEU A 130 1.51 5.27 -3.54
CA LEU A 130 2.82 4.66 -3.68
C LEU A 130 2.71 3.12 -3.66
N PHE A 131 3.35 2.48 -4.61
CA PHE A 131 3.46 1.03 -4.68
C PHE A 131 4.91 0.65 -4.97
N SER A 132 5.53 -0.10 -4.06
CA SER A 132 6.99 -0.34 -4.10
C SER A 132 7.38 -1.76 -4.54
N ALA A 133 6.42 -2.62 -4.90
CA ALA A 133 6.68 -3.95 -5.42
C ALA A 133 6.60 -3.96 -6.96
N PRO A 134 7.74 -3.90 -7.69
CA PRO A 134 7.73 -3.97 -9.15
C PRO A 134 7.33 -5.36 -9.63
N ASN A 135 6.70 -5.43 -10.81
CA ASN A 135 6.18 -6.66 -11.41
C ASN A 135 5.35 -7.48 -10.41
N TYR A 136 4.36 -6.82 -9.81
CA TYR A 136 3.59 -7.39 -8.70
C TYR A 136 3.01 -8.75 -9.08
N CYS A 137 3.22 -9.75 -8.21
CA CYS A 137 2.86 -11.15 -8.41
C CYS A 137 3.36 -11.81 -9.72
N GLY A 138 4.20 -11.14 -10.53
CA GLY A 138 4.57 -11.60 -11.87
C GLY A 138 3.48 -11.45 -12.94
N GLU A 139 2.37 -10.80 -12.59
CA GLU A 139 1.18 -10.63 -13.42
C GLU A 139 1.03 -9.21 -13.95
N PHE A 140 1.58 -8.23 -13.23
CA PHE A 140 1.59 -6.82 -13.62
C PHE A 140 2.97 -6.44 -14.15
N ASP A 141 3.05 -5.48 -15.06
CA ASP A 141 4.31 -4.91 -15.55
C ASP A 141 4.66 -3.58 -14.84
N ASN A 142 4.07 -3.33 -13.67
CA ASN A 142 4.24 -2.08 -12.92
C ASN A 142 5.68 -1.91 -12.41
N ALA A 143 6.12 -0.66 -12.30
CA ALA A 143 7.30 -0.29 -11.53
C ALA A 143 7.00 -0.24 -10.03
N GLY A 144 8.07 -0.25 -9.22
CA GLY A 144 8.01 0.12 -7.82
C GLY A 144 8.50 1.55 -7.65
N ALA A 145 7.92 2.36 -6.77
CA ALA A 145 8.46 3.67 -6.44
C ALA A 145 8.65 3.89 -4.94
N MET A 146 9.49 4.86 -4.63
CA MET A 146 9.64 5.46 -3.30
C MET A 146 9.59 6.99 -3.42
N MET A 147 8.96 7.64 -2.46
CA MET A 147 8.93 9.10 -2.35
C MET A 147 9.95 9.56 -1.32
N SER A 148 10.81 10.49 -1.69
CA SER A 148 11.72 11.20 -0.79
C SER A 148 11.13 12.58 -0.51
N VAL A 149 11.03 12.93 0.78
CA VAL A 149 10.58 14.24 1.25
C VAL A 149 11.77 14.88 1.95
N ASP A 150 12.20 16.05 1.48
CA ASP A 150 13.28 16.80 2.10
C ASP A 150 12.77 17.79 3.18
N GLU A 151 13.69 18.51 3.81
CA GLU A 151 13.40 19.48 4.88
C GLU A 151 12.55 20.68 4.42
N THR A 152 12.41 20.89 3.11
CA THR A 152 11.54 21.92 2.52
C THR A 152 10.18 21.37 2.08
N LEU A 153 9.88 20.12 2.46
CA LEU A 153 8.72 19.35 2.03
C LEU A 153 8.67 19.08 0.51
N MET A 154 9.79 19.24 -0.20
CA MET A 154 9.85 18.91 -1.61
C MET A 154 9.79 17.39 -1.78
N CYS A 155 8.77 16.93 -2.49
CA CYS A 155 8.57 15.52 -2.80
C CYS A 155 9.23 15.15 -4.14
N SER A 156 10.11 14.16 -4.12
CA SER A 156 10.74 13.57 -5.31
C SER A 156 10.55 12.05 -5.33
N PHE A 157 10.58 11.44 -6.52
CA PHE A 157 10.30 10.01 -6.69
C PHE A 157 11.49 9.28 -7.28
N GLN A 158 11.82 8.12 -6.71
CA GLN A 158 12.77 7.17 -7.28
C GLN A 158 12.00 5.93 -7.73
N ILE A 159 12.18 5.54 -8.99
CA ILE A 159 11.39 4.49 -9.65
C ILE A 159 12.30 3.32 -9.98
N LEU A 160 11.92 2.13 -9.51
CA LEU A 160 12.53 0.86 -9.83
C LEU A 160 11.65 0.12 -10.84
N LYS A 161 12.05 0.15 -12.11
CA LYS A 161 11.38 -0.62 -13.17
C LYS A 161 11.60 -2.12 -12.96
N PRO A 162 10.63 -2.96 -13.34
CA PRO A 162 10.79 -4.40 -13.26
C PRO A 162 11.99 -4.87 -14.08
N ALA A 163 12.69 -5.88 -13.57
CA ALA A 163 13.82 -6.46 -14.27
C ALA A 163 13.35 -7.08 -15.60
N GLU A 164 14.12 -6.89 -16.68
CA GLU A 164 13.83 -7.57 -17.93
C GLU A 164 13.80 -9.08 -17.70
N LYS A 165 12.72 -9.74 -18.14
CA LYS A 165 12.65 -11.20 -18.19
C LYS A 165 13.79 -11.66 -19.10
N LYS A 166 14.90 -12.17 -18.52
CA LYS A 166 15.95 -12.83 -19.30
C LYS A 166 15.26 -13.87 -20.18
N LYS A 167 15.26 -13.67 -21.49
CA LYS A 167 14.85 -14.72 -22.44
C LYS A 167 15.60 -15.98 -22.02
N PRO A 168 14.93 -17.13 -21.84
CA PRO A 168 15.65 -18.36 -21.56
C PRO A 168 16.66 -18.54 -22.70
N ASN A 169 17.96 -18.46 -22.40
CA ASN A 169 19.00 -18.68 -23.38
C ASN A 169 18.69 -20.01 -24.07
N ALA A 170 18.42 -19.96 -25.37
CA ALA A 170 18.24 -21.11 -26.25
C ALA A 170 19.59 -21.82 -26.50
N SER A 171 20.35 -22.06 -25.45
CA SER A 171 21.67 -22.68 -25.47
C SER A 171 22.01 -23.29 -24.12
N ARG A 172 21.11 -24.11 -23.56
CA ARG A 172 21.58 -25.16 -22.65
C ARG A 172 22.16 -26.28 -23.52
N PRO A 173 23.45 -26.63 -23.38
CA PRO A 173 24.00 -27.80 -24.07
C PRO A 173 23.18 -29.03 -23.65
N VAL A 174 22.71 -29.80 -24.62
CA VAL A 174 22.04 -31.07 -24.38
C VAL A 174 23.04 -32.01 -23.70
N THR A 175 22.63 -32.61 -22.57
CA THR A 175 23.41 -33.64 -21.89
C THR A 175 23.76 -34.76 -22.88
N PRO A 176 25.03 -35.16 -23.05
CA PRO A 176 25.38 -36.22 -23.98
C PRO A 176 24.74 -37.54 -23.56
N PRO A 177 24.26 -38.38 -24.50
CA PRO A 177 23.68 -39.66 -24.15
C PRO A 177 24.73 -40.55 -23.48
N ARG A 178 24.38 -41.13 -22.33
CA ARG A 178 25.22 -42.13 -21.66
C ARG A 178 25.40 -43.33 -22.59
N GLY A 179 26.63 -43.57 -23.04
CA GLY A 179 27.00 -44.77 -23.77
C GLY A 179 26.70 -46.02 -22.93
N ARG A 180 26.01 -46.99 -23.53
CA ARG A 180 25.91 -48.35 -23.01
C ARG A 180 27.29 -48.99 -23.15
N THR A 181 27.96 -49.23 -22.03
CA THR A 181 29.03 -50.23 -21.96
C THR A 181 28.39 -51.62 -21.99
N THR A 182 28.99 -52.45 -22.85
CA THR A 182 28.73 -53.87 -23.15
C THR A 182 28.60 -54.75 -21.92
#